data_AF-A0A958NSQ5-F1
#
_entry.id   AF-A0A958NSQ5-F1
#
_cell.length_a   1.000
_cell.length_b   1.000
_cell.length_c   1.000
_cell.angle_alpha   90.00
_cell.angle_beta   90.00
_cell.angle_gamma   90.00
#
_symmetry.space_group_name_H-M   'P 1'
#
loop_
_entity.id
_entity.type
_entity.pdbx_description
1 polymer ?
#
loop_
_entity_poly.entity_id
_entity_poly.type
_entity_poly.pdbx_seq_one_letter_code
_entity_poly.pdbx_strand_id
1 'polypeptide(L)' 'ENKIAAMVSQGVIQGVIVVIMPFALGGILYTIDPERIRPMFTTIPGWVLLSIMMSLQAVGGWTIWKIVQVRV' A
#
# COMPACT_ATOMS: atom_id res chain seq x y z
N GLU A 1 1.69 -30.18 0.52
CA GLU A 1 1.45 -28.99 -0.34
C GLU A 1 0.43 -28.01 0.21
N ASN A 2 -0.78 -28.45 0.61
CA ASN A 2 -1.85 -27.55 1.09
C ASN A 2 -1.44 -26.55 2.20
N LYS A 3 -0.63 -26.98 3.18
CA LYS A 3 -0.14 -26.08 4.25
C LYS A 3 0.73 -24.94 3.72
N ILE A 4 1.56 -25.20 2.70
CA ILE A 4 2.46 -24.19 2.12
C ILE A 4 1.65 -23.21 1.26
N ALA A 5 0.69 -23.71 0.48
CA ALA A 5 -0.23 -22.86 -0.28
C ALA A 5 -1.06 -21.95 0.63
N ALA A 6 -1.61 -22.50 1.72
CA ALA A 6 -2.35 -21.73 2.72
C ALA A 6 -1.50 -20.65 3.38
N MET A 7 -0.26 -20.96 3.80
CA MET A 7 0.64 -19.98 4.40
C MET A 7 1.01 -18.85 3.44
N VAL A 8 1.18 -19.12 2.14
CA VAL A 8 1.45 -18.03 1.18
C VAL A 8 0.22 -17.23 0.85
N SER A 9 -0.96 -17.85 0.73
CA SER A 9 -2.21 -17.10 0.62
C SER A 9 -2.41 -16.15 1.80
N GLN A 10 -2.09 -16.59 3.02
CA GLN A 10 -2.17 -15.75 4.21
C GLN A 10 -1.16 -14.59 4.16
N GLY A 11 0.09 -14.85 3.76
CA GLY A 11 1.11 -13.82 3.60
C GLY A 11 0.77 -12.80 2.51
N VAL A 12 0.18 -13.23 1.40
CA VAL A 12 -0.29 -12.34 0.32
C VAL A 12 -1.39 -11.42 0.83
N ILE A 13 -2.38 -11.94 1.57
CA ILE A 13 -3.45 -11.11 2.17
C ILE A 13 -2.86 -10.06 3.12
N GLN A 14 -1.91 -10.44 3.98
CA GLN A 14 -1.24 -9.49 4.86
C GLN A 14 -0.48 -8.41 4.08
N GLY A 15 0.21 -8.80 3.00
CA GLY A 15 0.88 -7.85 2.10
C GLY A 15 -0.10 -6.86 1.45
N VAL A 16 -1.24 -7.36 0.96
CA VAL A 16 -2.30 -6.52 0.37
C VAL A 16 -2.88 -5.55 1.40
N ILE A 17 -3.06 -5.97 2.65
CA ILE A 17 -3.50 -5.07 3.73
C ILE A 17 -2.52 -3.91 3.89
N VAL A 18 -1.21 -4.19 3.98
CA VAL A 18 -0.18 -3.14 4.11
C VAL A 18 -0.18 -2.18 2.91
N VAL A 19 -0.45 -2.69 1.70
CA VAL A 19 -0.59 -1.84 0.50
C VAL A 19 -1.77 -0.88 0.63
N ILE A 20 -2.90 -1.33 1.16
CA ILE A 20 -4.12 -0.52 1.28
C ILE A 20 -4.04 0.51 2.43
N MET A 21 -3.34 0.18 3.52
CA MET A 21 -3.28 0.99 4.75
C MET A 21 -3.02 2.50 4.53
N PRO A 22 -1.99 2.95 3.80
CA PRO A 22 -1.72 4.38 3.65
C PRO A 22 -2.82 5.12 2.88
N PHE A 23 -3.51 4.47 1.94
CA PHE A 23 -4.64 5.07 1.24
C PHE A 23 -5.86 5.20 2.17
N ALA A 24 -6.13 4.16 2.96
CA ALA A 24 -7.20 4.18 3.95
C ALA A 24 -6.95 5.26 5.02
N LEU A 25 -5.74 5.30 5.59
CA LEU A 25 -5.34 6.31 6.56
C LEU A 25 -5.35 7.72 5.94
N GLY A 26 -4.85 7.89 4.72
CA GLY A 26 -4.90 9.16 4.02
C GLY A 26 -6.34 9.67 3.83
N GLY A 27 -7.26 8.79 3.46
CA GLY A 27 -8.69 9.10 3.32
C GLY A 27 -9.34 9.45 4.67
N ILE A 28 -9.08 8.66 5.71
CA ILE A 28 -9.60 8.90 7.06
C ILE A 28 -9.06 10.23 7.62
N LEU A 29 -7.76 10.48 7.50
CA LEU A 29 -7.16 11.71 8.01
C LEU A 29 -7.63 12.94 7.23
N TYR A 30 -7.96 12.78 5.94
CA TYR A 30 -8.58 13.86 5.16
C TYR A 30 -9.97 14.25 5.68
N THR A 31 -10.72 13.33 6.31
CA THR A 31 -12.04 13.64 6.89
C THR A 31 -11.96 14.11 8.34
N ILE A 32 -11.02 13.60 9.13
CA ILE A 32 -10.86 13.95 10.55
C ILE A 32 -10.10 15.28 10.71
N ASP A 33 -9.00 15.47 9.98
CA ASP A 33 -8.11 16.63 10.11
C ASP A 33 -7.59 17.10 8.74
N PRO A 34 -8.47 17.69 7.91
CA PRO A 34 -8.12 18.12 6.58
C PRO A 34 -7.03 19.18 6.55
N GLU A 35 -6.93 20.04 7.56
CA GLU A 35 -5.92 21.12 7.59
C GLU A 35 -4.50 20.57 7.62
N ARG A 36 -4.26 19.49 8.38
CA ARG A 36 -2.94 18.86 8.45
C ARG A 36 -2.59 18.00 7.24
N ILE A 37 -3.57 17.38 6.60
CA ILE A 37 -3.33 16.49 5.46
C ILE A 37 -3.30 17.23 4.11
N ARG A 38 -4.05 18.32 3.93
CA ARG A 38 -4.09 19.09 2.68
C ARG A 38 -2.71 19.49 2.13
N PRO A 39 -1.72 19.88 2.96
CA PRO A 39 -0.37 20.16 2.47
C PRO A 39 0.28 18.99 1.70
N MET A 40 -0.08 17.74 2.01
CA MET A 40 0.43 16.57 1.28
C MET A 40 0.02 16.59 -0.21
N PHE A 41 -1.15 17.18 -0.51
CA PHE A 41 -1.70 17.23 -1.87
C PHE A 41 -1.56 18.60 -2.55
N THR A 42 -1.09 19.63 -1.84
CA THR A 42 -1.07 21.02 -2.33
C THR A 42 0.33 21.64 -2.35
N THR A 43 1.30 21.08 -1.62
CA THR A 43 2.66 21.61 -1.52
C THR A 43 3.67 20.72 -2.25
N ILE A 44 4.70 21.32 -2.87
CA ILE A 44 5.74 20.58 -3.60
C ILE A 44 6.37 19.46 -2.74
N PRO A 45 6.74 19.68 -1.46
CA PRO A 45 7.26 18.60 -0.61
C PRO A 45 6.26 17.45 -0.42
N GLY A 46 4.97 17.77 -0.32
CA GLY A 46 3.89 16.78 -0.23
C GLY A 46 3.82 15.89 -1.46
N TRP A 47 3.87 16.49 -2.66
CA TRP A 47 3.87 15.74 -3.93
C TRP A 47 5.10 14.84 -4.08
N VAL A 48 6.28 15.30 -3.65
CA VAL A 48 7.49 14.47 -3.63
C VAL A 48 7.32 13.26 -2.71
N LEU A 49 6.82 13.47 -1.50
CA LEU A 49 6.54 12.38 -0.54
C LEU A 49 5.50 11.40 -1.07
N LEU A 50 4.40 11.89 -1.66
CA LEU A 50 3.39 11.04 -2.30
C LEU A 50 3.97 10.25 -3.47
N SER A 51 4.84 10.85 -4.28
CA SER A 51 5.50 10.15 -5.38
C SER A 51 6.41 9.02 -4.87
N ILE A 52 7.15 9.25 -3.77
CA ILE A 52 7.98 8.22 -3.14
C ILE A 52 7.10 7.11 -2.53
N MET A 53 6.00 7.48 -1.88
CA MET A 53 5.04 6.50 -1.36
C MET A 53 4.48 5.62 -2.48
N MET A 54 4.07 6.23 -3.60
CA MET A 54 3.50 5.51 -4.74
C MET A 54 4.52 4.59 -5.41
N SER A 55 5.79 5.00 -5.53
CA SER A 55 6.83 4.13 -6.09
C SER A 55 7.12 2.92 -5.20
N LEU A 56 7.19 3.11 -3.87
CA LEU A 56 7.32 2.01 -2.92
C LEU A 56 6.12 1.05 -2.99
N GLN A 57 4.90 1.59 -3.13
CA GLN A 57 3.70 0.77 -3.29
C GLN A 57 3.70 -0.02 -4.59
N ALA A 58 4.14 0.59 -5.69
CA ALA A 58 4.26 -0.11 -6.97
C ALA A 58 5.26 -1.28 -6.89
N VAL A 59 6.41 -1.08 -6.24
CA VAL A 59 7.41 -2.15 -6.03
C VAL A 59 6.86 -3.25 -5.13
N GLY A 60 6.18 -2.89 -4.03
CA GLY A 60 5.54 -3.84 -3.12
C GLY A 60 4.46 -4.67 -3.82
N GLY A 61 3.54 -4.01 -4.53
CA GLY A 61 2.49 -4.64 -5.30
C GLY A 61 3.02 -5.55 -6.42
N TRP A 62 4.06 -5.10 -7.14
CA TRP A 62 4.73 -5.92 -8.16
C TRP A 62 5.38 -7.17 -7.58
N THR A 63 6.00 -7.04 -6.40
CA THR A 63 6.59 -8.19 -5.69
C THR A 63 5.52 -9.20 -5.28
N ILE A 64 4.38 -8.73 -4.74
CA ILE A 64 3.24 -9.59 -4.39
C ILE A 64 2.69 -10.29 -5.63
N TRP A 65 2.49 -9.56 -6.73
CA TRP A 65 2.00 -10.13 -7.99
C TRP A 65 2.90 -11.26 -8.50
N LYS A 66 4.23 -11.07 -8.43
CA LYS A 66 5.21 -12.09 -8.79
C LYS A 66 5.12 -13.32 -7.88
N ILE A 67 4.90 -13.13 -6.57
CA ILE A 67 4.74 -14.24 -5.61
C ILE A 67 3.47 -15.06 -5.92
N VAL A 68 2.38 -14.40 -6.30
CA VAL A 68 1.12 -15.07 -6.66
C VAL A 68 1.29 -15.87 -7.95
N GLN A 69 1.84 -15.27 -9.02
CA GLN A 69 2.03 -15.95 -10.31
C GLN A 69 2.93 -17.19 -10.24
N VAL A 70 3.88 -17.26 -9.31
CA VAL A 70 4.72 -18.45 -9.13
C VAL A 70 3.93 -19.64 -8.55
N ARG A 71 2.77 -19.40 -7.94
CA ARG A 71 1.94 -20.42 -7.27
C ARG A 71 0.65 -20.78 -8.00
N VAL A 72 0.22 -19.98 -8.96
CA VAL A 72 -0.91 -20.30 -9.86
C VAL A 72 -0.36 -21.01 -11.09
#